data_AF-A0A8K0H2K6-F1
#
_entry.id   AF-A0A8K0H2K6-F1
#
_cell.length_a   1.000
_cell.length_b   1.000
_cell.length_c   1.000
_cell.angle_alpha   90.00
_cell.angle_beta   90.00
_cell.angle_gamma   90.00
#
_symmetry.space_group_name_H-M   'P 1'
#
loop_
_entity.id
_entity.type
_entity.pdbx_description
1 polymer ?
#
loop_
_entity_poly.entity_id
_entity_poly.type
_entity_poly.pdbx_seq_one_letter_code
_entity_poly.pdbx_strand_id
1 'polypeptide(L)'
;MASWNSFPLEITYECLGWIAFASWSISFYPQVILNFRRKSVVGLNFDFVVLNLTKHSSYLIYNATLYFSSAVQKQYFEKYGLGEMIPVAANDVAFSIHAVLLTAITLFQIAIYERGAQKVSMISIAIVAVVWLTAGVCVFIALPAHSWLWLISIFNSIQVFMTVIKYIPQAIMNFTRKSTDGFSIGNILLDFTGGVTNYAQMAVQSIDQDSWVNFYGNIGKTLLSLISIFFDLLFMCQHFLLYPTKRTLIPLISDKEGKEPLIKSTSDHPKLENIDHTV
;
A
#
# COMPACT_ATOMS: atom_id res chain seq x y z
N MET A 1 22.60 -18.31 18.98
CA MET A 1 22.01 -17.38 17.99
C MET A 1 23.00 -16.28 17.78
N ALA A 2 23.24 -15.91 16.53
CA ALA A 2 24.09 -14.76 16.23
C ALA A 2 23.51 -13.49 16.84
N SER A 3 24.39 -12.68 17.39
CA SER A 3 24.09 -11.36 17.94
C SER A 3 24.72 -10.30 17.03
N TRP A 4 24.27 -9.05 17.21
CA TRP A 4 24.89 -7.90 16.56
C TRP A 4 26.37 -7.79 16.91
N ASN A 5 27.19 -7.55 15.90
CA ASN A 5 28.62 -7.30 16.06
C ASN A 5 28.90 -5.81 16.36
N SER A 6 28.05 -4.92 15.83
CA SER A 6 28.17 -3.47 15.94
C SER A 6 26.90 -2.83 16.48
N PHE A 7 26.98 -2.27 17.69
CA PHE A 7 25.87 -1.54 18.32
C PHE A 7 25.33 -0.37 17.46
N PRO A 8 26.17 0.46 16.80
CA PRO A 8 25.65 1.47 15.87
C PRO A 8 24.85 0.89 14.69
N LEU A 9 25.22 -0.29 14.16
CA LEU A 9 24.49 -0.92 13.08
C LEU A 9 23.15 -1.49 13.56
N GLU A 10 23.11 -2.06 14.76
CA GLU A 10 21.86 -2.49 15.41
C GLU A 10 20.85 -1.34 15.54
N ILE A 11 21.29 -0.18 16.05
CA ILE A 11 20.42 1.00 16.18
C ILE A 11 19.97 1.50 14.80
N THR A 12 20.88 1.53 13.83
CA THR A 12 20.55 1.95 12.45
C THR A 12 19.50 1.02 11.83
N TYR A 13 19.66 -0.29 12.03
CA TYR A 13 18.71 -1.31 11.57
C TYR A 13 17.31 -1.09 12.15
N GLU A 14 17.21 -0.89 13.46
CA GLU A 14 15.94 -0.63 14.13
C GLU A 14 15.30 0.67 13.62
N CYS A 15 16.06 1.76 13.53
CA CYS A 15 15.54 3.03 13.01
C CYS A 15 14.99 2.90 11.58
N LEU A 16 15.73 2.25 10.67
CA LEU A 16 15.29 2.04 9.30
C LEU A 16 14.01 1.21 9.22
N GLY A 17 13.94 0.16 10.04
CA GLY A 17 12.76 -0.70 10.11
C GLY A 17 11.50 0.03 10.60
N TRP A 18 11.63 0.86 11.64
CA TRP A 18 10.50 1.63 12.16
C TRP A 18 10.10 2.79 11.24
N ILE A 19 11.03 3.39 10.51
CA ILE A 19 10.71 4.36 9.44
C ILE A 19 9.94 3.66 8.31
N ALA A 20 10.33 2.44 7.92
CA ALA A 20 9.61 1.67 6.92
C ALA A 20 8.17 1.37 7.39
N PHE A 21 8.02 0.88 8.62
CA PHE A 21 6.73 0.65 9.26
C PHE A 21 5.85 1.90 9.24
N ALA A 22 6.38 3.05 9.68
CA ALA A 22 5.62 4.29 9.77
C ALA A 22 5.19 4.78 8.38
N SER A 23 6.11 4.81 7.43
CA SER A 23 5.87 5.28 6.06
C SER A 23 4.76 4.48 5.39
N TRP A 24 4.85 3.15 5.42
CA TRP A 24 3.81 2.30 4.85
C TRP A 24 2.51 2.36 5.64
N SER A 25 2.53 2.39 6.98
CA SER A 25 1.31 2.41 7.79
C SER A 25 0.47 3.67 7.55
N ILE A 26 1.10 4.83 7.47
CA ILE A 26 0.41 6.12 7.20
C ILE A 26 -0.38 6.04 5.89
N SER A 27 0.12 5.34 4.88
CA SER A 27 -0.53 5.23 3.56
C SER A 27 -1.92 4.57 3.59
N PHE A 28 -2.25 3.77 4.62
CA PHE A 28 -3.55 3.09 4.74
C PHE A 28 -4.66 4.00 5.24
N TYR A 29 -4.34 5.00 6.05
CA TYR A 29 -5.32 5.83 6.75
C TYR A 29 -6.19 6.71 5.85
N PRO A 30 -5.66 7.37 4.79
CA PRO A 30 -6.47 8.24 3.94
C PRO A 30 -7.74 7.58 3.43
N GLN A 31 -7.66 6.32 2.97
CA GLN A 31 -8.82 5.60 2.44
C GLN A 31 -9.83 5.26 3.54
N VAL A 32 -9.36 4.77 4.69
CA VAL A 32 -10.22 4.43 5.83
C VAL A 32 -10.98 5.66 6.34
N ILE A 33 -10.29 6.79 6.45
CA ILE A 33 -10.85 8.07 6.89
C ILE A 33 -11.85 8.59 5.85
N LEU A 34 -11.52 8.52 4.56
CA LEU A 34 -12.39 8.99 3.47
C LEU A 34 -13.72 8.22 3.46
N ASN A 35 -13.65 6.89 3.53
CA ASN A 35 -14.83 6.02 3.61
C ASN A 35 -15.68 6.36 4.84
N PHE A 36 -15.03 6.57 5.99
CA PHE A 36 -15.73 6.92 7.24
C PHE A 36 -16.43 8.28 7.16
N ARG A 37 -15.80 9.29 6.54
CA ARG A 37 -16.36 10.64 6.37
C ARG A 37 -17.50 10.66 5.36
N ARG A 38 -17.35 9.98 4.23
CA ARG A 38 -18.36 9.94 3.15
C ARG A 38 -19.53 8.99 3.44
N LYS A 39 -19.35 8.04 4.37
CA LYS A 39 -20.27 6.90 4.59
C LYS A 39 -20.59 6.15 3.28
N SER A 40 -19.65 6.18 2.35
CA SER A 40 -19.75 5.63 1.01
C SER A 40 -18.38 5.13 0.59
N VAL A 41 -18.34 3.96 -0.03
CA VAL A 41 -17.15 3.35 -0.64
C VAL A 41 -17.20 3.45 -2.16
N VAL A 42 -18.10 4.27 -2.71
CA VAL A 42 -18.19 4.49 -4.17
C VAL A 42 -16.89 5.12 -4.69
N GLY A 43 -16.31 4.46 -5.69
CA GLY A 43 -15.00 4.79 -6.28
C GLY A 43 -13.84 3.94 -5.76
N LEU A 44 -14.01 3.19 -4.66
CA LEU A 44 -13.00 2.26 -4.16
C LEU A 44 -13.03 0.96 -4.97
N ASN A 45 -11.88 0.50 -5.46
CA ASN A 45 -11.79 -0.77 -6.17
C ASN A 45 -11.83 -1.95 -5.16
N PHE A 46 -12.91 -2.74 -5.16
CA PHE A 46 -13.06 -3.85 -4.20
C PHE A 46 -12.09 -5.00 -4.47
N ASP A 47 -11.73 -5.24 -5.73
CA ASP A 47 -10.73 -6.24 -6.11
C ASP A 47 -9.40 -5.94 -5.45
N PHE A 48 -8.99 -4.67 -5.48
CA PHE A 48 -7.76 -4.20 -4.85
C PHE A 48 -7.76 -4.49 -3.34
N VAL A 49 -8.87 -4.26 -2.65
CA VAL A 49 -8.96 -4.50 -1.20
C VAL A 49 -8.87 -5.99 -0.87
N VAL A 50 -9.56 -6.86 -1.63
CA VAL A 50 -9.54 -8.31 -1.40
C VAL A 50 -8.16 -8.92 -1.74
N LEU A 51 -7.54 -8.50 -2.83
CA LEU A 51 -6.19 -8.92 -3.21
C LEU A 51 -5.15 -8.46 -2.18
N ASN A 52 -5.26 -7.23 -1.68
CA ASN A 52 -4.40 -6.74 -0.60
C ASN A 52 -4.59 -7.51 0.70
N LEU A 53 -5.82 -7.91 1.06
CA LEU A 53 -6.02 -8.74 2.25
C LEU A 53 -5.24 -10.06 2.09
N THR A 54 -5.34 -10.72 0.94
CA THR A 54 -4.61 -11.98 0.69
C THR A 54 -3.10 -11.78 0.76
N LYS A 55 -2.58 -10.69 0.15
CA LYS A 55 -1.16 -10.31 0.24
C LYS A 55 -0.73 -10.14 1.70
N HIS A 56 -1.41 -9.26 2.44
CA HIS A 56 -1.00 -8.88 3.79
C HIS A 56 -1.16 -10.04 4.78
N SER A 57 -2.20 -10.86 4.65
CA SER A 57 -2.36 -12.07 5.45
C SER A 57 -1.24 -13.08 5.20
N SER A 58 -0.85 -13.29 3.95
CA SER A 58 0.27 -14.19 3.62
C SER A 58 1.60 -13.67 4.17
N TYR A 59 1.83 -12.35 4.08
CA TYR A 59 3.01 -11.72 4.65
C TYR A 59 3.04 -11.82 6.18
N LEU A 60 1.90 -11.62 6.84
CA LEU A 60 1.74 -11.80 8.29
C LEU A 60 2.01 -13.24 8.72
N ILE A 61 1.46 -14.24 8.02
CA ILE A 61 1.70 -15.66 8.33
C ILE A 61 3.20 -15.96 8.29
N TYR A 62 3.90 -15.52 7.25
CA TYR A 62 5.35 -15.70 7.16
C TYR A 62 6.10 -15.00 8.30
N ASN A 63 5.89 -13.69 8.48
CA ASN A 63 6.63 -12.90 9.46
C ASN A 63 6.35 -13.38 10.89
N ALA A 64 5.09 -13.53 11.28
CA ALA A 64 4.75 -13.96 12.63
C ALA A 64 5.27 -15.38 12.91
N THR A 65 5.16 -16.30 11.94
CA THR A 65 5.59 -17.68 12.16
C THR A 65 7.10 -17.79 12.26
N LEU A 66 7.87 -17.13 11.37
CA LEU A 66 9.33 -17.13 11.44
C LEU A 66 9.85 -16.39 12.68
N TYR A 67 9.15 -15.33 13.11
CA TYR A 67 9.54 -14.54 14.27
C TYR A 67 9.25 -15.23 15.62
N PHE A 68 8.12 -15.94 15.76
CA PHE A 68 7.70 -16.51 17.04
C PHE A 68 7.93 -18.03 17.17
N SER A 69 7.95 -18.79 16.07
CA SER A 69 8.00 -20.25 16.15
C SER A 69 9.44 -20.76 16.24
N SER A 70 9.81 -21.28 17.41
CA SER A 70 11.11 -21.93 17.62
C SER A 70 11.35 -23.13 16.68
N ALA A 71 10.29 -23.88 16.32
CA ALA A 71 10.38 -24.99 15.38
C ALA A 71 10.79 -24.52 13.97
N VAL A 72 10.24 -23.40 13.51
CA VAL A 72 10.57 -22.84 12.19
C VAL A 72 11.94 -22.17 12.20
N GLN A 73 12.28 -21.45 13.27
CA GLN A 73 13.62 -20.89 13.47
C GLN A 73 14.69 -21.98 13.47
N LYS A 74 14.42 -23.12 14.12
CA LYS A 74 15.34 -24.27 14.11
C LYS A 74 15.58 -24.75 12.66
N GLN A 75 14.54 -24.94 11.87
CA GLN A 75 14.67 -25.33 10.46
C GLN A 75 15.40 -24.27 9.63
N TYR A 76 15.22 -22.99 9.95
CA TYR A 76 15.94 -21.91 9.31
C TYR A 76 17.45 -22.04 9.56
N PHE A 77 17.85 -22.22 10.82
CA PHE A 77 19.26 -22.39 11.18
C PHE A 77 19.87 -23.69 10.65
N GLU A 78 19.08 -24.78 10.58
CA GLU A 78 19.50 -26.03 9.94
C GLU A 78 19.78 -25.83 8.43
N LYS A 79 19.03 -24.94 7.77
CA LYS A 79 19.18 -24.65 6.34
C LYS A 79 20.30 -23.66 6.03
N TYR A 80 20.40 -22.58 6.80
CA TYR A 80 21.27 -21.44 6.48
C TYR A 80 22.49 -21.29 7.40
N GLY A 81 22.50 -21.97 8.55
CA GLY A 81 23.60 -21.94 9.51
C GLY A 81 23.19 -21.39 10.88
N LEU A 82 23.81 -21.91 11.95
CA LEU A 82 23.55 -21.50 13.34
C LEU A 82 24.13 -20.11 13.67
N GLY A 83 25.09 -19.65 12.87
CA GLY A 83 25.72 -18.33 12.98
C GLY A 83 24.97 -17.22 12.23
N GLU A 84 23.80 -17.52 11.68
CA GLU A 84 22.98 -16.54 10.97
C GLU A 84 21.91 -15.96 11.91
N MET A 85 21.47 -14.73 11.62
CA MET A 85 20.34 -14.10 12.29
C MET A 85 19.02 -14.40 11.55
N ILE A 86 17.91 -14.40 12.29
CA ILE A 86 16.58 -14.50 11.68
C ILE A 86 16.29 -13.23 10.86
N PRO A 87 15.90 -13.35 9.58
CA PRO A 87 15.79 -12.22 8.64
C PRO A 87 14.42 -11.52 8.72
N VAL A 88 13.79 -11.55 9.89
CA VAL A 88 12.49 -10.93 10.19
C VAL A 88 12.62 -10.18 11.50
N ALA A 89 12.32 -8.89 11.49
CA ALA A 89 12.32 -8.05 12.67
C ALA A 89 10.91 -7.73 13.19
N ALA A 90 10.86 -7.16 14.39
CA ALA A 90 9.61 -6.78 15.04
C ALA A 90 8.79 -5.78 14.20
N ASN A 91 9.44 -4.86 13.49
CA ASN A 91 8.77 -3.90 12.61
C ASN A 91 8.07 -4.59 11.42
N ASP A 92 8.61 -5.70 10.91
CA ASP A 92 7.99 -6.48 9.82
C ASP A 92 6.69 -7.13 10.29
N VAL A 93 6.72 -7.72 11.50
CA VAL A 93 5.54 -8.31 12.14
C VAL A 93 4.51 -7.22 12.43
N ALA A 94 4.92 -6.12 13.07
CA ALA A 94 4.03 -5.00 13.39
C ALA A 94 3.37 -4.43 12.13
N PHE A 95 4.13 -4.22 11.05
CA PHE A 95 3.61 -3.74 9.78
C PHE A 95 2.57 -4.71 9.19
N SER A 96 2.89 -6.01 9.15
CA SER A 96 1.99 -7.00 8.57
C SER A 96 0.68 -7.14 9.37
N ILE A 97 0.72 -7.07 10.70
CA ILE A 97 -0.49 -7.02 11.55
C ILE A 97 -1.31 -5.77 11.22
N HIS A 98 -0.66 -4.60 11.20
CA HIS A 98 -1.30 -3.33 10.93
C HIS A 98 -1.99 -3.32 9.56
N ALA A 99 -1.29 -3.77 8.52
CA ALA A 99 -1.81 -3.84 7.17
C ALA A 99 -3.04 -4.76 7.04
N VAL A 100 -3.02 -5.94 7.70
CA VAL A 100 -4.18 -6.84 7.75
C VAL A 100 -5.35 -6.15 8.45
N LEU A 101 -5.12 -5.52 9.61
CA LEU A 101 -6.16 -4.86 10.39
C LEU A 101 -6.82 -3.72 9.59
N LEU A 102 -6.04 -2.82 9.00
CA LEU A 102 -6.56 -1.68 8.25
C LEU A 102 -7.28 -2.13 6.97
N THR A 103 -6.81 -3.21 6.33
CA THR A 103 -7.50 -3.80 5.18
C THR A 103 -8.82 -4.46 5.60
N ALA A 104 -8.85 -5.16 6.74
CA ALA A 104 -10.07 -5.74 7.29
C ALA A 104 -11.09 -4.66 7.68
N ILE A 105 -10.65 -3.55 8.27
CA ILE A 105 -11.49 -2.38 8.53
C ILE A 105 -12.07 -1.84 7.21
N THR A 106 -11.27 -1.75 6.15
CA THR A 106 -11.74 -1.30 4.84
C THR A 106 -12.78 -2.27 4.24
N LEU A 107 -12.59 -3.58 4.38
CA LEU A 107 -13.58 -4.58 3.97
C LEU A 107 -14.87 -4.48 4.78
N PHE A 108 -14.76 -4.26 6.08
CA PHE A 108 -15.91 -3.99 6.93
C PHE A 108 -16.68 -2.75 6.45
N GLN A 109 -15.97 -1.66 6.13
CA GLN A 109 -16.59 -0.47 5.52
C GLN A 109 -17.30 -0.77 4.20
N ILE A 110 -16.73 -1.64 3.34
CA ILE A 110 -17.37 -2.08 2.09
C ILE A 110 -18.68 -2.86 2.37
N ALA A 111 -18.75 -3.59 3.48
CA ALA A 111 -19.95 -4.35 3.85
C ALA A 111 -21.08 -3.46 4.38
N ILE A 112 -20.76 -2.35 5.07
CA ILE A 112 -21.76 -1.52 5.77
C ILE A 112 -22.14 -0.21 5.05
N TYR A 113 -21.25 0.35 4.22
CA TYR A 113 -21.46 1.65 3.58
C TYR A 113 -22.03 1.52 2.17
N GLU A 114 -22.52 2.64 1.63
CA GLU A 114 -23.03 2.69 0.27
C GLU A 114 -21.94 2.31 -0.74
N ARG A 115 -22.21 1.28 -1.55
CA ARG A 115 -21.27 0.73 -2.55
C ARG A 115 -21.73 0.89 -4.00
N GLY A 116 -22.92 1.44 -4.23
CA GLY A 116 -23.54 1.49 -5.54
C GLY A 116 -23.64 0.11 -6.20
N ALA A 117 -23.35 0.03 -7.50
CA ALA A 117 -23.34 -1.21 -8.27
C ALA A 117 -22.00 -1.97 -8.26
N GLN A 118 -20.99 -1.47 -7.54
CA GLN A 118 -19.65 -2.07 -7.52
C GLN A 118 -19.66 -3.43 -6.82
N LYS A 119 -18.96 -4.40 -7.41
CA LYS A 119 -18.81 -5.76 -6.88
C LYS A 119 -17.37 -6.21 -7.09
N VAL A 120 -16.95 -7.20 -6.32
CA VAL A 120 -15.68 -7.90 -6.57
C VAL A 120 -15.82 -8.68 -7.87
N SER A 121 -14.85 -8.57 -8.77
CA SER A 121 -14.86 -9.29 -10.04
C SER A 121 -14.66 -10.79 -9.82
N MET A 122 -15.24 -11.59 -10.73
CA MET A 122 -15.06 -13.04 -10.70
C MET A 122 -13.59 -13.45 -10.88
N ILE A 123 -12.81 -12.65 -11.61
CA ILE A 123 -11.37 -12.89 -11.79
C ILE A 123 -10.65 -12.76 -10.45
N SER A 124 -10.90 -11.68 -9.71
CA SER A 124 -10.29 -11.47 -8.39
C SER A 124 -10.69 -12.55 -7.38
N ILE A 125 -11.97 -12.97 -7.39
CA ILE A 125 -12.44 -14.09 -6.58
C ILE A 125 -11.71 -15.39 -6.97
N ALA A 126 -11.59 -15.68 -8.27
CA ALA A 126 -10.90 -16.87 -8.75
C ALA A 126 -9.41 -16.88 -8.35
N ILE A 127 -8.71 -15.75 -8.49
CA ILE A 127 -7.31 -15.60 -8.05
C ILE A 127 -7.17 -15.91 -6.55
N VAL A 128 -8.03 -15.31 -5.73
CA VAL A 128 -8.02 -15.51 -4.27
C VAL A 128 -8.31 -16.96 -3.92
N ALA A 129 -9.33 -17.56 -4.55
CA ALA A 129 -9.69 -18.96 -4.35
C ALA A 129 -8.54 -19.90 -4.71
N VAL A 130 -7.92 -19.74 -5.88
CA VAL A 130 -6.78 -20.56 -6.32
C VAL A 130 -5.61 -20.44 -5.35
N VAL A 131 -5.29 -19.22 -4.91
CA VAL A 131 -4.18 -18.98 -3.97
C VAL A 131 -4.42 -19.66 -2.62
N TRP A 132 -5.60 -19.50 -2.03
CA TRP A 132 -5.90 -20.11 -0.72
C TRP A 132 -6.11 -21.62 -0.80
N LEU A 133 -6.63 -22.15 -1.91
CA LEU A 133 -6.68 -23.60 -2.16
C LEU A 133 -5.28 -24.18 -2.27
N THR A 134 -4.38 -23.52 -3.01
CA THR A 134 -2.97 -23.93 -3.13
C THR A 134 -2.28 -23.90 -1.77
N ALA A 135 -2.46 -22.84 -0.99
CA ALA A 135 -1.95 -22.75 0.36
C ALA A 135 -2.48 -23.88 1.26
N GLY A 136 -3.77 -24.21 1.16
CA GLY A 136 -4.37 -25.33 1.87
C GLY A 136 -3.74 -26.68 1.51
N VAL A 137 -3.51 -26.95 0.23
CA VAL A 137 -2.79 -28.15 -0.24
C VAL A 137 -1.37 -28.19 0.32
N CYS A 138 -0.65 -27.06 0.30
CA CYS A 138 0.70 -26.97 0.88
C CYS A 138 0.72 -27.26 2.38
N VAL A 139 -0.32 -26.86 3.14
CA VAL A 139 -0.45 -27.21 4.56
C VAL A 139 -0.56 -28.72 4.74
N PHE A 140 -1.41 -29.39 3.96
CA PHE A 140 -1.55 -30.85 4.03
C PHE A 140 -0.28 -31.61 3.65
N ILE A 141 0.54 -31.07 2.75
CA ILE A 141 1.86 -31.62 2.40
C ILE A 141 2.87 -31.41 3.53
N ALA A 142 2.88 -30.21 4.13
CA ALA A 142 3.87 -29.83 5.14
C ALA A 142 3.64 -30.51 6.50
N LEU A 143 2.39 -30.84 6.83
CA LEU A 143 2.00 -31.48 8.08
C LEU A 143 2.76 -32.79 8.36
N PRO A 144 2.69 -33.83 7.50
CA PRO A 144 3.40 -35.09 7.74
C PRO A 144 4.92 -34.97 7.55
N ALA A 145 5.38 -34.08 6.68
CA ALA A 145 6.80 -33.87 6.41
C ALA A 145 7.50 -32.98 7.46
N HIS A 146 6.73 -32.37 8.38
CA HIS A 146 7.20 -31.33 9.30
C HIS A 146 7.96 -30.19 8.60
N SER A 147 7.67 -29.89 7.33
CA SER A 147 8.42 -28.94 6.51
C SER A 147 7.87 -27.50 6.65
N TRP A 148 7.92 -26.97 7.86
CA TRP A 148 7.31 -25.68 8.22
C TRP A 148 7.98 -24.48 7.57
N LEU A 149 9.31 -24.46 7.49
CA LEU A 149 10.05 -23.37 6.83
C LEU A 149 9.71 -23.30 5.33
N TRP A 150 9.57 -24.45 4.69
CA TRP A 150 9.12 -24.53 3.30
C TRP A 150 7.70 -23.97 3.15
N LEU A 151 6.77 -24.38 4.03
CA LEU A 151 5.39 -23.90 4.00
C LEU A 151 5.31 -22.37 4.11
N ILE A 152 6.01 -21.77 5.07
CA ILE A 152 5.98 -20.31 5.22
C ILE A 152 6.64 -19.59 4.04
N SER A 153 7.62 -20.22 3.38
CA SER A 153 8.23 -19.68 2.15
C SER A 153 7.24 -19.61 0.98
N ILE A 154 6.23 -20.49 0.96
CA ILE A 154 5.11 -20.39 0.00
C ILE A 154 4.28 -19.13 0.26
N PHE A 155 3.93 -18.84 1.52
CA PHE A 155 3.24 -17.59 1.89
C PHE A 155 4.07 -16.34 1.57
N ASN A 156 5.39 -16.40 1.77
CA ASN A 156 6.32 -15.35 1.37
C ASN A 156 6.37 -15.15 -0.15
N SER A 157 6.14 -16.20 -0.94
CA SER A 157 6.05 -16.11 -2.41
C SER A 157 4.71 -15.54 -2.87
N ILE A 158 3.61 -15.94 -2.22
CA ILE A 158 2.25 -15.44 -2.52
C ILE A 158 2.19 -13.92 -2.39
N GLN A 159 2.74 -13.34 -1.31
CA GLN A 159 2.68 -11.88 -1.11
C GLN A 159 3.47 -11.10 -2.19
N VAL A 160 4.58 -11.66 -2.69
CA VAL A 160 5.34 -11.07 -3.81
C VAL A 160 4.52 -11.12 -5.09
N PHE A 161 3.95 -12.29 -5.41
CA PHE A 161 3.13 -12.46 -6.60
C PHE A 161 1.92 -11.51 -6.62
N MET A 162 1.22 -11.39 -5.50
CA MET A 162 0.10 -10.43 -5.37
C MET A 162 0.55 -8.97 -5.55
N THR A 163 1.77 -8.64 -5.14
CA THR A 163 2.33 -7.29 -5.32
C THR A 163 2.53 -6.96 -6.80
N VAL A 164 3.05 -7.91 -7.59
CA VAL A 164 3.24 -7.75 -9.04
C VAL A 164 1.89 -7.57 -9.76
N ILE A 165 0.90 -8.41 -9.44
CA ILE A 165 -0.45 -8.33 -10.01
C ILE A 165 -1.07 -6.94 -9.78
N LYS A 166 -0.78 -6.31 -8.64
CA LYS A 166 -1.32 -5.00 -8.28
C LYS A 166 -0.70 -3.85 -9.09
N TYR A 167 0.61 -3.84 -9.24
CA TYR A 167 1.30 -2.68 -9.82
C TYR A 167 1.23 -2.62 -11.35
N ILE A 168 1.27 -3.77 -12.04
CA ILE A 168 1.28 -3.81 -13.51
C ILE A 168 0.05 -3.13 -14.13
N PRO A 169 -1.20 -3.46 -13.72
CA PRO A 169 -2.39 -2.84 -14.30
C PRO A 169 -2.41 -1.32 -14.11
N GLN A 170 -1.93 -0.83 -12.95
CA GLN A 170 -1.87 0.60 -12.68
C GLN A 170 -0.86 1.31 -13.60
N ALA A 171 0.32 0.72 -13.81
CA ALA A 171 1.34 1.26 -14.70
C ALA A 171 0.84 1.36 -16.15
N ILE A 172 0.16 0.31 -16.61
CA ILE A 172 -0.48 0.27 -17.94
C ILE A 172 -1.59 1.32 -18.03
N MET A 173 -2.46 1.41 -17.02
CA MET A 173 -3.58 2.36 -17.01
C MET A 173 -3.09 3.81 -17.12
N ASN A 174 -2.07 4.19 -16.34
CA ASN A 174 -1.45 5.52 -16.42
C ASN A 174 -0.86 5.76 -17.82
N PHE A 175 -0.19 4.77 -18.41
CA PHE A 175 0.37 4.88 -19.75
C PHE A 175 -0.69 5.01 -20.84
N THR A 176 -1.81 4.30 -20.73
CA THR A 176 -2.92 4.34 -21.70
C THR A 176 -3.70 5.65 -21.60
N ARG A 177 -3.96 6.13 -20.37
CA ARG A 177 -4.71 7.38 -20.14
C ARG A 177 -3.88 8.63 -20.38
N LYS A 178 -2.54 8.52 -20.40
CA LYS A 178 -1.61 9.67 -20.46
C LYS A 178 -1.88 10.70 -19.35
N SER A 179 -2.38 10.24 -18.21
CA SER A 179 -2.70 11.05 -17.04
C SER A 179 -2.55 10.20 -15.79
N THR A 180 -2.15 10.84 -14.69
CA THR A 180 -2.09 10.29 -13.34
C THR A 180 -3.17 10.89 -12.43
N ASP A 181 -4.19 11.55 -12.98
CA ASP A 181 -5.24 12.17 -12.19
C ASP A 181 -6.07 11.10 -11.45
N GLY A 182 -6.37 11.35 -10.17
CA GLY A 182 -7.02 10.39 -9.27
C GLY A 182 -6.05 9.40 -8.60
N PHE A 183 -4.74 9.50 -8.86
CA PHE A 183 -3.71 8.70 -8.22
C PHE A 183 -2.96 9.53 -7.16
N SER A 184 -2.95 9.07 -5.91
CA SER A 184 -2.30 9.79 -4.81
C SER A 184 -0.78 9.64 -4.88
N ILE A 185 -0.10 10.63 -5.48
CA ILE A 185 1.37 10.65 -5.54
C ILE A 185 2.01 10.64 -4.14
N GLY A 186 1.36 11.24 -3.14
CA GLY A 186 1.82 11.20 -1.75
C GLY A 186 1.93 9.79 -1.19
N ASN A 187 0.99 8.90 -1.55
CA ASN A 187 1.07 7.50 -1.13
C ASN A 187 2.24 6.78 -1.79
N ILE A 188 2.58 7.12 -3.04
CA ILE A 188 3.73 6.55 -3.75
C ILE A 188 5.05 7.02 -3.17
N LEU A 189 5.15 8.28 -2.74
CA LEU A 189 6.35 8.77 -2.05
C LEU A 189 6.55 8.07 -0.70
N LEU A 190 5.46 7.79 0.03
CA LEU A 190 5.51 7.00 1.25
C LEU A 190 5.85 5.53 0.99
N ASP A 191 5.32 4.93 -0.07
CA ASP A 191 5.64 3.55 -0.49
C ASP A 191 7.12 3.42 -0.87
N PHE A 192 7.63 4.37 -1.66
CA PHE A 192 9.04 4.46 -2.03
C PHE A 192 9.94 4.60 -0.81
N THR A 193 9.61 5.52 0.11
CA THR A 193 10.38 5.73 1.34
C THR A 193 10.42 4.44 2.16
N GLY A 194 9.27 3.79 2.35
CA GLY A 194 9.18 2.51 3.04
C GLY A 194 9.98 1.40 2.36
N GLY A 195 9.90 1.30 1.03
CA GLY A 195 10.64 0.33 0.23
C GLY A 195 12.15 0.49 0.36
N VAL A 196 12.65 1.73 0.25
CA VAL A 196 14.08 2.08 0.38
C VAL A 196 14.58 1.79 1.78
N THR A 197 13.89 2.26 2.84
CA THR A 197 14.35 2.04 4.21
C THR A 197 14.26 0.58 4.62
N ASN A 198 13.25 -0.16 4.14
CA ASN A 198 13.13 -1.61 4.34
C ASN A 198 14.27 -2.38 3.66
N TYR A 199 14.68 -1.98 2.46
CA TYR A 199 15.83 -2.58 1.78
C TYR A 199 17.15 -2.23 2.49
N ALA A 200 17.31 -0.97 2.89
CA ALA A 200 18.47 -0.50 3.64
C ALA A 200 18.60 -1.23 5.00
N GLN A 201 17.49 -1.49 5.68
CA GLN A 201 17.46 -2.31 6.90
C GLN A 201 18.10 -3.68 6.63
N MET A 202 17.73 -4.36 5.54
CA MET A 202 18.33 -5.65 5.19
C MET A 202 19.82 -5.56 4.87
N ALA A 203 20.23 -4.48 4.19
CA ALA A 203 21.63 -4.21 3.87
C ALA A 203 22.48 -4.03 5.14
N VAL A 204 21.99 -3.26 6.12
CA VAL A 204 22.69 -3.02 7.39
C VAL A 204 22.95 -4.31 8.16
N GLN A 205 21.96 -5.19 8.28
CA GLN A 205 22.15 -6.49 8.92
C GLN A 205 23.14 -7.38 8.14
N SER A 206 23.09 -7.33 6.80
CA SER A 206 24.02 -8.12 5.98
C SER A 206 25.47 -7.64 6.12
N ILE A 207 25.67 -6.32 6.27
CA ILE A 207 26.98 -5.71 6.55
C ILE A 207 27.48 -6.11 7.93
N ASP A 208 26.61 -6.09 8.95
CA ASP A 208 27.00 -6.47 10.32
C ASP A 208 27.41 -7.94 10.42
N GLN A 209 26.71 -8.82 9.70
CA GLN A 209 26.93 -10.28 9.75
C GLN A 209 27.96 -10.78 8.73
N ASP A 210 28.49 -9.90 7.87
CA ASP A 210 29.32 -10.26 6.70
C ASP A 210 28.71 -11.41 5.87
N SER A 211 27.38 -11.40 5.73
CA SER A 211 26.60 -12.49 5.13
C SER A 211 25.42 -11.97 4.31
N TRP A 212 25.22 -12.57 3.14
CA TRP A 212 24.08 -12.28 2.25
C TRP A 212 22.84 -13.11 2.57
N VAL A 213 22.91 -14.01 3.57
CA VAL A 213 21.80 -14.88 3.97
C VAL A 213 20.54 -14.08 4.29
N ASN A 214 20.66 -12.87 4.84
CA ASN A 214 19.50 -12.03 5.12
C ASN A 214 18.63 -11.78 3.86
N PHE A 215 19.25 -11.55 2.70
CA PHE A 215 18.55 -11.27 1.44
C PHE A 215 17.82 -12.50 0.89
N TYR A 216 18.49 -13.64 0.75
CA TYR A 216 17.86 -14.82 0.16
C TYR A 216 17.10 -15.68 1.19
N GLY A 217 17.46 -15.59 2.46
CA GLY A 217 16.75 -16.17 3.60
C GLY A 217 15.35 -15.57 3.79
N ASN A 218 15.16 -14.30 3.39
CA ASN A 218 13.86 -13.65 3.26
C ASN A 218 13.70 -12.99 1.88
N ILE A 219 13.74 -13.82 0.84
CA ILE A 219 13.66 -13.36 -0.56
C ILE A 219 12.41 -12.52 -0.83
N GLY A 220 11.29 -12.79 -0.15
CA GLY A 220 10.07 -12.01 -0.34
C GLY A 220 10.14 -10.60 0.23
N LYS A 221 10.86 -10.36 1.33
CA LYS A 221 11.12 -8.98 1.80
C LYS A 221 12.02 -8.23 0.81
N THR A 222 13.05 -8.90 0.28
CA THR A 222 13.92 -8.35 -0.76
C THR A 222 13.15 -8.00 -2.03
N LEU A 223 12.39 -8.94 -2.58
CA LEU A 223 11.61 -8.72 -3.80
C LEU A 223 10.51 -7.69 -3.59
N LEU A 224 9.83 -7.70 -2.44
CA LEU A 224 8.82 -6.69 -2.10
C LEU A 224 9.41 -5.28 -2.16
N SER A 225 10.56 -5.06 -1.52
CA SER A 225 11.26 -3.77 -1.56
C SER A 225 11.68 -3.39 -2.98
N LEU A 226 12.33 -4.29 -3.72
CA LEU A 226 12.81 -3.98 -5.07
C LEU A 226 11.67 -3.68 -6.05
N ILE A 227 10.59 -4.47 -6.00
CA ILE A 227 9.41 -4.28 -6.85
C ILE A 227 8.72 -2.96 -6.51
N SER A 228 8.53 -2.64 -5.22
CA SER A 228 7.97 -1.36 -4.78
C SER A 228 8.83 -0.20 -5.31
N ILE A 229 10.12 -0.17 -5.00
CA ILE A 229 11.04 0.88 -5.45
C ILE A 229 10.99 1.06 -6.97
N PHE A 230 11.01 -0.03 -7.74
CA PHE A 230 10.95 0.02 -9.20
C PHE A 230 9.64 0.65 -9.71
N PHE A 231 8.49 0.17 -9.23
CA PHE A 231 7.19 0.69 -9.67
C PHE A 231 6.95 2.11 -9.18
N ASP A 232 7.42 2.47 -7.98
CA ASP A 232 7.30 3.82 -7.46
C ASP A 232 8.13 4.81 -8.27
N LEU A 233 9.35 4.45 -8.67
CA LEU A 233 10.15 5.22 -9.64
C LEU A 233 9.41 5.37 -10.97
N LEU A 234 8.82 4.29 -11.49
CA LEU A 234 8.02 4.34 -12.72
C LEU A 234 6.85 5.32 -12.57
N PHE A 235 6.11 5.26 -11.47
CA PHE A 235 4.97 6.13 -11.21
C PHE A 235 5.38 7.59 -11.00
N MET A 236 6.49 7.84 -10.31
CA MET A 236 7.08 9.17 -10.16
C MET A 236 7.50 9.73 -11.51
N CYS A 237 8.14 8.94 -12.37
CA CYS A 237 8.45 9.35 -13.74
C CYS A 237 7.18 9.65 -14.55
N GLN A 238 6.14 8.81 -14.45
CA GLN A 238 4.86 9.06 -15.11
C GLN A 238 4.22 10.37 -14.65
N HIS A 239 4.24 10.66 -13.35
CA HIS A 239 3.59 11.83 -12.77
C HIS A 239 4.36 13.13 -13.00
N PHE A 240 5.67 13.14 -12.72
CA PHE A 240 6.48 14.37 -12.74
C PHE A 240 7.11 14.67 -14.09
N LEU A 241 7.46 13.65 -14.89
CA LEU A 241 8.19 13.83 -16.15
C LEU A 241 7.29 13.68 -17.38
N LEU A 242 6.45 12.64 -17.44
CA LEU A 242 5.70 12.31 -18.66
C LEU A 242 4.33 13.00 -18.74
N TYR A 243 3.57 13.01 -17.63
CA TYR A 243 2.21 13.53 -17.57
C TYR A 243 2.03 14.62 -16.51
N PRO A 244 2.87 15.68 -16.50
CA PRO A 244 2.73 16.76 -15.54
C PRO A 244 1.37 17.44 -15.74
N THR A 245 0.56 17.47 -14.68
CA THR A 245 -0.71 18.18 -14.69
C THR A 245 -0.40 19.65 -14.98
N LYS A 246 -0.83 20.18 -16.13
CA LYS A 246 -0.83 21.62 -16.37
C LYS A 246 -1.77 22.22 -15.32
N ARG A 247 -1.23 22.79 -14.24
CA ARG A 247 -2.00 23.70 -13.40
C ARG A 247 -2.39 24.85 -14.30
N THR A 248 -3.63 24.82 -14.81
CA THR A 248 -4.24 26.00 -15.38
C THR A 248 -4.18 27.06 -14.29
N LEU A 249 -3.24 28.00 -14.41
CA LEU A 249 -3.28 29.23 -13.64
C LEU A 249 -4.66 29.82 -13.93
N ILE A 250 -5.57 29.76 -12.96
CA ILE A 250 -6.71 30.65 -12.94
C ILE A 250 -6.07 32.03 -12.84
N PRO A 251 -6.16 32.90 -13.87
CA PRO A 251 -5.72 34.27 -13.71
C PRO A 251 -6.56 34.83 -12.57
N LEU A 252 -5.90 35.25 -11.49
CA LEU A 252 -6.51 36.14 -10.51
C LEU A 252 -6.97 37.36 -11.31
N ILE A 253 -8.25 37.41 -11.66
CA ILE A 253 -8.88 38.63 -12.12
C ILE A 253 -8.70 39.59 -10.96
N SER A 254 -7.77 40.52 -11.16
CA SER A 254 -7.54 41.65 -10.29
C SER A 254 -8.80 42.50 -10.34
N ASP A 255 -9.69 42.32 -9.36
CA ASP A 255 -10.73 43.30 -9.05
C ASP A 255 -10.05 44.61 -8.64
N LYS A 256 -9.86 45.48 -9.63
CA LYS A 256 -9.61 46.91 -9.45
C LYS A 256 -10.52 47.67 -10.40
N GLU A 257 -11.71 48.01 -9.90
CA GLU A 257 -12.55 49.18 -10.23
C GLU A 257 -13.88 48.97 -9.49
N GLY A 258 -14.38 49.78 -8.56
CA GLY A 258 -13.92 51.00 -7.91
C GLY A 258 -14.80 51.24 -6.67
N LYS A 259 -14.25 51.91 -5.65
CA LYS A 259 -15.04 52.60 -4.60
C LYS A 259 -15.47 53.94 -5.22
N GLU A 260 -16.68 54.48 -5.05
CA GLU A 260 -17.24 55.10 -3.82
C GLU A 260 -18.67 55.70 -4.13
N PRO A 261 -19.40 56.42 -3.23
CA PRO A 261 -20.45 55.87 -2.35
C PRO A 261 -21.88 56.51 -2.46
N LEU A 262 -22.82 55.87 -1.74
CA LEU A 262 -24.16 56.27 -1.22
C LEU A 262 -24.62 57.75 -1.34
N ILE A 263 -25.88 57.97 -1.77
CA ILE A 263 -26.88 58.89 -1.14
C ILE A 263 -28.35 58.52 -1.52
N LYS A 264 -29.20 58.73 -0.52
CA LYS A 264 -30.64 58.52 -0.23
C LYS A 264 -31.74 58.83 -1.28
N SER A 265 -32.88 58.14 -1.03
CA SER A 265 -34.32 58.58 -1.05
C SER A 265 -34.88 59.13 -2.38
N THR A 266 -36.10 58.85 -2.84
CA THR A 266 -37.42 58.68 -2.18
C THR A 266 -38.41 58.22 -3.28
N SER A 267 -39.53 57.59 -2.87
CA SER A 267 -40.88 57.68 -3.47
C SER A 267 -41.06 57.56 -4.99
N ASP A 268 -41.68 56.46 -5.45
CA ASP A 268 -43.07 56.47 -5.97
C ASP A 268 -43.43 55.14 -6.67
N HIS A 269 -44.44 54.46 -6.13
CA HIS A 269 -45.34 53.58 -6.88
C HIS A 269 -46.40 54.46 -7.59
N PRO A 270 -47.30 53.94 -8.48
CA PRO A 270 -47.31 52.73 -9.31
C PRO A 270 -47.81 53.01 -10.76
N LYS A 271 -47.96 51.96 -11.60
CA LYS A 271 -49.00 51.70 -12.66
C LYS A 271 -48.38 51.03 -13.91
N LEU A 272 -48.78 49.80 -14.25
CA LEU A 272 -49.93 49.40 -15.09
C LEU A 272 -49.76 49.82 -16.57
N GLU A 273 -49.48 48.86 -17.45
CA GLU A 273 -50.28 48.58 -18.66
C GLU A 273 -49.77 47.34 -19.41
N ASN A 274 -50.67 46.36 -19.57
CA ASN A 274 -50.65 45.40 -20.67
C ASN A 274 -51.04 46.15 -21.95
N ILE A 275 -50.31 46.00 -23.06
CA ILE A 275 -50.91 46.05 -24.40
C ILE A 275 -50.20 45.03 -25.33
N ASP A 276 -51.06 44.24 -25.97
CA ASP A 276 -50.85 43.29 -27.06
C ASP A 276 -50.08 43.83 -28.27
N HIS A 277 -49.46 42.93 -29.05
CA HIS A 277 -49.93 42.53 -30.39
C HIS A 277 -48.82 41.98 -31.31
N THR A 278 -49.16 40.87 -31.99
CA THR A 278 -48.81 40.51 -33.40
C THR A 278 -47.34 40.21 -33.72
N VAL A 279 -46.94 39.15 -34.45
CA VAL A 279 -47.60 38.15 -35.33
C VAL A 279 -46.91 36.81 -35.10
#